data_AF-A0A2V5R011-F1
#
_entry.id   AF-A0A2V5R011-F1
#
_cell.length_a   1.000
_cell.length_b   1.000
_cell.length_c   1.000
_cell.angle_alpha   90.00
_cell.angle_beta   90.00
_cell.angle_gamma   90.00
#
_symmetry.space_group_name_H-M   'P 1'
#
loop_
_entity.id
_entity.type
_entity.pdbx_description
1 polymer ?
#
loop_
_entity_poly.entity_id
_entity_poly.type
_entity_poly.pdbx_seq_one_letter_code
_entity_poly.pdbx_strand_id
1 'polypeptide(L)' 'MTWRPHTNASEAHVVIEGFLARWQAQTEFCWFLFLHDTQEMVGCISARREDRGFNLGFVLARSRWGQ' A
#
# COMPACT_ATOMS: atom_id res chain seq x y z
N MET A 1 15.35 7.83 -1.42
CA MET A 1 14.26 7.51 -0.47
C MET A 1 14.58 6.15 0.11
N THR A 2 14.94 6.05 1.38
CA THR A 2 15.37 4.78 1.99
C THR A 2 14.17 4.15 2.68
N TRP A 3 13.64 3.07 2.11
CA TRP A 3 12.61 2.28 2.76
C TRP A 3 13.14 1.75 4.10
N ARG A 4 12.35 1.87 5.16
CA ARG A 4 12.66 1.33 6.48
C ARG A 4 11.57 0.34 6.86
N PRO A 5 11.90 -0.91 7.21
CA PRO A 5 10.91 -1.86 7.68
C PRO A 5 10.28 -1.39 8.98
N HIS A 6 8.99 -1.68 9.15
CA HIS A 6 8.31 -1.50 10.43
C HIS A 6 8.92 -2.44 11.47
N THR A 7 9.16 -1.92 12.67
CA THR A 7 9.75 -2.72 13.76
C THR A 7 8.69 -3.38 14.66
N ASN A 8 7.46 -2.89 14.59
CA ASN A 8 6.34 -3.35 15.42
C ASN A 8 5.00 -3.03 14.75
N ALA A 9 3.92 -3.57 15.31
CA ALA A 9 2.57 -3.38 14.77
C ALA A 9 2.03 -1.95 14.92
N SER A 10 2.46 -1.17 15.92
CA SER A 10 1.94 0.19 16.11
C SER A 10 2.43 1.14 15.00
N GLU A 11 3.65 0.96 14.50
CA GLU A 11 4.13 1.68 13.31
C GLU A 11 3.26 1.38 12.07
N ALA A 12 2.89 0.12 11.87
CA ALA A 12 2.00 -0.26 10.78
C ALA A 12 0.61 0.36 10.94
N HIS A 13 0.08 0.41 12.17
CA HIS A 13 -1.22 1.02 12.47
C HIS A 13 -1.24 2.51 12.10
N VAL A 14 -0.19 3.27 12.46
CA VAL A 14 -0.06 4.69 12.08
C VAL A 14 -0.12 4.89 10.57
N VAL A 15 0.52 4.02 9.79
CA VAL A 15 0.50 4.10 8.33
C VAL A 15 -0.89 3.77 7.77
N ILE A 16 -1.54 2.72 8.29
CA ILE A 16 -2.88 2.29 7.87
C ILE A 16 -3.92 3.39 8.14
N GLU A 17 -3.88 4.03 9.31
CA GLU A 17 -4.74 5.18 9.63
C GLU A 17 -4.59 6.31 8.60
N GLY A 18 -3.35 6.55 8.14
CA GLY A 18 -3.08 7.49 7.06
C GLY A 18 -3.74 7.10 5.73
N PHE A 19 -3.77 5.82 5.38
CA PHE A 19 -4.48 5.33 4.20
C PHE A 19 -6.00 5.51 4.33
N LEU A 20 -6.57 5.16 5.49
CA LEU A 20 -7.99 5.31 5.76
C LEU A 20 -8.44 6.77 5.69
N ALA A 21 -7.66 7.69 6.26
CA ALA A 21 -7.94 9.12 6.18
C ALA A 21 -7.99 9.62 4.72
N ARG A 22 -7.04 9.20 3.88
CA ARG A 22 -7.02 9.57 2.45
C ARG A 22 -8.14 8.92 1.65
N TRP A 23 -8.52 7.71 2.02
CA TRP A 23 -9.68 7.01 1.45
C TRP A 23 -10.98 7.76 1.73
N GLN A 24 -11.21 8.14 2.99
CA GLN A 24 -12.37 8.93 3.41
C GLN A 24 -12.43 10.29 2.70
N ALA A 25 -11.27 10.93 2.50
CA ALA A 25 -11.16 12.17 1.75
C ALA A 25 -11.28 12.00 0.23
N GLN A 26 -11.37 10.77 -0.29
CA GLN A 26 -11.38 10.44 -1.73
C GLN A 26 -10.18 11.03 -2.49
N THR A 27 -9.02 11.13 -1.84
CA THR A 27 -7.79 11.71 -2.43
C THR A 27 -6.79 10.63 -2.87
N GLU A 28 -6.77 9.51 -2.17
CA GLU A 28 -5.93 8.35 -2.51
C GLU A 28 -6.58 7.07 -2.01
N PHE A 29 -6.43 6.01 -2.81
CA PHE A 29 -6.95 4.69 -2.53
C PHE A 29 -5.78 3.71 -2.48
N CYS A 30 -5.61 2.97 -1.38
CA CYS A 30 -4.54 2.00 -1.20
C CYS A 30 -5.15 0.61 -0.97
N TRP A 31 -4.75 -0.36 -1.79
CA TRP A 31 -5.18 -1.75 -1.68
C TRP A 31 -3.98 -2.62 -1.33
N PHE A 32 -4.14 -3.47 -0.33
CA PHE A 32 -3.16 -4.51 -0.01
C PHE A 32 -3.34 -5.72 -0.92
N LEU A 33 -2.22 -6.30 -1.34
CA LEU A 33 -2.18 -7.48 -2.18
C LEU A 33 -1.89 -8.69 -1.29
N PHE A 34 -2.81 -9.64 -1.29
CA PHE A 34 -2.68 -10.91 -0.57
C PHE A 34 -2.65 -12.07 -1.56
N LEU A 35 -1.81 -13.06 -1.28
CA LEU A 35 -1.88 -14.32 -2.00
C LEU A 35 -3.15 -15.05 -1.60
N HIS A 36 -3.87 -15.55 -2.61
CA HIS A 36 -5.14 -16.23 -2.40
C HIS A 36 -4.99 -17.43 -1.45
N ASP A 37 -3.97 -18.26 -1.65
CA ASP A 37 -3.87 -19.54 -0.95
C ASP A 37 -3.34 -19.41 0.48
N THR A 38 -2.37 -18.52 0.70
CA THR A 38 -1.71 -18.38 2.02
C THR A 38 -2.22 -17.20 2.83
N GLN A 39 -2.99 -16.29 2.21
CA GLN A 39 -3.36 -14.99 2.79
C GLN A 39 -2.13 -14.17 3.21
N GLU A 40 -0.96 -14.46 2.63
CA GLU A 40 0.26 -13.70 2.85
C GLU A 40 0.16 -12.35 2.14
N MET A 41 0.40 -11.25 2.86
CA MET A 41 0.49 -9.92 2.26
C MET A 41 1.81 -9.79 1.49
N VAL A 42 1.73 -9.56 0.19
CA VAL A 42 2.90 -9.51 -0.70
C VAL A 42 3.17 -8.12 -1.27
N GLY A 43 2.30 -7.15 -1.01
CA GLY A 43 2.50 -5.80 -1.52
C GLY A 43 1.30 -4.90 -1.35
N CYS A 44 1.33 -3.77 -2.03
CA CYS A 44 0.17 -2.91 -2.20
C CYS A 44 0.22 -2.18 -3.53
N ILE A 45 -0.94 -1.74 -3.99
CA ILE A 45 -1.11 -0.79 -5.08
C ILE A 45 -1.88 0.41 -4.55
N SER A 46 -1.49 1.61 -4.96
CA SER A 46 -2.21 2.83 -4.64
C SER A 46 -2.56 3.62 -5.88
N ALA A 47 -3.69 4.31 -5.83
CA ALA A 47 -4.15 5.26 -6.81
C ALA A 47 -4.39 6.60 -6.13
N ARG A 48 -3.54 7.58 -6.44
CA ARG A 48 -3.68 8.96 -5.96
C ARG A 48 -4.34 9.81 -7.04
N ARG A 49 -5.39 10.54 -6.66
CA ARG A 49 -6.05 11.46 -7.58
C ARG A 49 -5.14 12.63 -7.91
N GLU A 50 -5.07 13.00 -9.18
CA GLU A 50 -4.40 14.20 -9.68
C GLU A 50 -5.39 15.00 -10.53
N ASP A 51 -5.04 16.25 -10.91
CA ASP A 51 -5.96 17.16 -11.62
C ASP A 51 -6.53 16.58 -12.92
N ARG A 52 -5.78 15.67 -13.56
CA ARG A 52 -6.16 15.02 -14.82
C ARG A 52 -5.97 13.50 -14.77
N GLY A 53 -6.50 12.86 -13.73
CA GLY A 53 -6.60 11.40 -13.65
C GLY A 53 -6.04 10.85 -12.34
N PHE A 54 -5.31 9.74 -12.44
CA PHE A 54 -4.76 9.05 -11.30
C PHE A 54 -3.29 8.70 -11.53
N ASN A 55 -2.49 8.89 -10.48
CA ASN A 55 -1.14 8.37 -10.39
C ASN A 55 -1.17 7.03 -9.66
N LEU A 56 -0.65 6.00 -10.32
CA LEU A 56 -0.60 4.64 -9.78
C LEU A 56 0.81 4.34 -9.27
N GLY A 57 0.88 3.94 -8.01
CA GLY A 57 2.11 3.43 -7.38
C GLY A 57 1.91 2.01 -6.91
N PHE A 58 2.96 1.20 -6.88
CA PHE A 58 2.89 -0.12 -6.28
C PHE A 58 4.21 -0.50 -5.59
N VAL A 59 4.11 -1.40 -4.64
CA VAL A 59 5.24 -2.11 -4.06
C VAL A 59 4.91 -3.59 -4.01
N LEU A 60 5.89 -4.42 -4.34
CA LEU A 60 5.79 -5.86 -4.27
C LEU A 60 6.99 -6.41 -3.53
N ALA A 61 6.77 -7.42 -2.69
CA ALA A 61 7.82 -8.16 -2.01
C ALA A 61 8.84 -8.68 -3.03
N ARG A 62 10.12 -8.51 -2.73
CA ARG A 62 11.21 -8.85 -3.67
C ARG A 62 11.18 -10.30 -4.13
N SER A 63 10.73 -11.21 -3.26
CA SER A 63 10.54 -12.64 -3.56
C SER A 63 9.49 -12.93 -4.64
N ARG A 64 8.67 -11.95 -5.01
CA ARG A 64 7.57 -12.07 -5.98
C ARG A 64 7.83 -11.33 -7.30
N TRP A 65 9.01 -10.75 -7.49
CA TRP A 65 9.32 -10.04 -8.73
C TRP A 65 9.47 -11.02 -9.91
N GLY A 66 8.85 -10.67 -11.06
CA GLY A 66 8.95 -11.47 -12.29
C GLY A 66 8.06 -12.72 -12.35
N GLN A 67 7.14 -12.85 -11.40
CA GLN A 67 6.03 -13.83 -11.41
C GLN A 67 4.77 -13.13 -11.90
#